data_AF-A0A3L7P5A6-F1
#
_entry.id   AF-A0A3L7P5A6-F1
#
_cell.length_a   1.000
_cell.length_b   1.000
_cell.length_c   1.000
_cell.angle_alpha   90.00
_cell.angle_beta   90.00
_cell.angle_gamma   90.00
#
_symmetry.space_group_name_H-M   'P 1'
#
loop_
_entity.id
_entity.type
_entity.pdbx_description
1 polymer ?
#
loop_
_entity_poly.entity_id
_entity_poly.type
_entity_poly.pdbx_seq_one_letter_code
_entity_poly.pdbx_strand_id
1 'polypeptide(L)'
;MRALPWVLAISAIAFFLGTAVSQRPDGNPTGPFGPLKVGDKVVMREKGGRYEFTQLLAQPEAFSHRVVEMGKDFVCVEDMTAFHRIWIPVTSVQSVTRVQFGR
;
A
#
# COMPACT_ATOMS: atom_id res chain seq x y z
N MET A 1 8.34 -12.73 54.58
CA MET A 1 7.36 -11.85 53.90
C MET A 1 7.65 -11.85 52.42
N ARG A 2 6.62 -12.09 51.60
CA ARG A 2 6.65 -12.34 50.16
C ARG A 2 6.56 -11.02 49.37
N ALA A 3 7.44 -10.83 48.39
CA ALA A 3 7.31 -10.00 47.17
C ALA A 3 8.56 -10.32 46.32
N LEU A 4 8.61 -11.09 45.22
CA LEU A 4 7.80 -11.21 44.00
C LEU A 4 7.39 -9.85 43.40
N PRO A 5 7.40 -9.65 42.07
CA PRO A 5 8.29 -10.17 41.02
C PRO A 5 8.53 -9.07 39.92
N TRP A 6 8.92 -7.84 40.27
CA TRP A 6 8.77 -6.71 39.33
C TRP A 6 9.91 -6.58 38.30
N VAL A 7 11.09 -7.15 38.55
CA VAL A 7 12.25 -6.97 37.66
C VAL A 7 12.16 -7.85 36.41
N LEU A 8 11.39 -8.94 36.45
CA LEU A 8 11.16 -9.83 35.29
C LEU A 8 10.07 -9.35 34.33
N ALA A 9 9.21 -8.40 34.74
CA ALA A 9 8.12 -7.92 33.90
C ALA A 9 8.58 -6.92 32.83
N ILE A 10 9.75 -6.28 33.00
CA ILE A 10 10.22 -5.23 32.09
C ILE A 10 10.94 -5.82 30.87
N SER A 11 11.58 -7.00 30.99
CA SER A 11 12.25 -7.63 29.83
C SER A 11 11.27 -8.29 28.85
N ALA A 12 10.05 -8.63 29.29
CA ALA A 12 9.02 -9.23 28.42
C ALA A 12 8.37 -8.21 27.47
N ILE A 13 8.34 -6.92 27.83
CA ILE A 13 7.74 -5.86 27.00
C ILE A 13 8.65 -5.53 25.80
N ALA A 14 9.98 -5.67 25.96
CA ALA A 14 10.93 -5.43 24.87
C ALA A 14 10.90 -6.52 23.78
N PHE A 15 10.47 -7.75 24.12
CA PHE A 15 10.48 -8.87 23.17
C PHE A 15 9.24 -8.91 22.27
N PHE A 16 8.10 -8.38 22.73
CA PHE A 16 6.85 -8.35 21.94
C PHE A 16 6.75 -7.17 20.97
N LEU A 17 7.60 -6.14 21.09
CA LEU A 17 7.68 -5.06 20.09
C LEU A 17 8.50 -5.43 18.84
N GLY A 18 9.08 -6.63 18.79
CA GLY A 18 10.03 -7.06 17.75
C GLY A 18 9.42 -7.57 16.44
N THR A 19 8.10 -7.70 16.28
CA THR A 19 7.51 -8.34 15.09
C THR A 19 6.64 -7.45 14.20
N ALA A 20 6.49 -6.15 14.52
CA ALA A 20 5.77 -5.20 13.66
C ALA A 20 6.70 -4.47 12.66
N VAL A 21 7.94 -4.95 12.46
CA VAL A 21 8.74 -4.59 11.28
C VAL A 21 8.11 -5.31 10.10
N SER A 22 7.07 -4.68 9.55
CA SER A 22 6.58 -4.92 8.21
C SER A 22 7.78 -4.82 7.28
N GLN A 23 8.36 -5.97 6.91
CA GLN A 23 9.32 -6.08 5.83
C GLN A 23 8.56 -5.75 4.55
N ARG A 24 8.35 -4.45 4.32
CA ARG A 24 7.78 -3.96 3.08
C ARG A 24 8.86 -4.19 2.02
N PRO A 25 8.58 -4.95 0.96
CA PRO A 25 9.53 -5.07 -0.13
C PRO A 25 9.64 -3.70 -0.79
N ASP A 26 10.73 -2.98 -0.54
CA ASP A 26 11.12 -1.77 -1.28
C ASP A 26 11.63 -2.13 -2.69
N GLY A 27 10.94 -3.05 -3.35
CA GLY A 27 11.17 -3.36 -4.75
C GLY A 27 10.57 -2.22 -5.56
N ASN A 28 11.41 -1.37 -6.15
CA ASN A 28 10.96 -0.42 -7.16
C ASN A 28 10.12 -1.19 -8.20
N PRO A 29 8.82 -0.89 -8.37
CA PRO A 29 7.94 -1.75 -9.12
C PRO A 29 8.44 -1.87 -10.56
N THR A 30 8.69 -3.11 -11.00
CA THR A 30 9.04 -3.41 -12.38
C THR A 30 7.77 -3.76 -13.17
N GLY A 31 7.74 -3.41 -14.46
CA GLY A 31 6.60 -3.70 -15.34
C GLY A 31 5.52 -2.62 -15.31
N PRO A 32 4.23 -2.98 -15.52
CA PRO A 32 3.14 -2.01 -15.67
C PRO A 32 2.97 -1.05 -14.49
N PHE A 33 3.36 -1.49 -13.29
CA PHE A 33 3.27 -0.70 -12.06
C PHE A 33 4.42 0.30 -11.85
N GLY A 34 5.43 0.33 -12.71
CA GLY A 34 6.61 1.20 -12.54
C GLY A 34 6.33 2.69 -12.26
N PRO A 35 5.24 3.28 -12.78
CA PRO A 35 4.89 4.66 -12.44
C PRO A 35 4.36 4.85 -11.01
N LEU A 36 3.87 3.79 -10.36
CA LEU A 36 3.23 3.85 -9.04
C LEU A 36 4.24 3.64 -7.92
N LYS A 37 3.94 4.22 -6.77
CA LYS A 37 4.64 3.97 -5.51
C LYS A 37 3.65 3.71 -4.40
N VAL A 38 4.11 2.98 -3.40
CA VAL A 38 3.42 2.90 -2.12
C VAL A 38 3.13 4.30 -1.59
N GLY A 39 1.89 4.51 -1.16
CA GLY A 39 1.41 5.78 -0.64
C GLY A 39 0.78 6.68 -1.70
N ASP A 40 0.97 6.39 -2.99
CA ASP A 40 0.36 7.13 -4.08
C ASP A 40 -1.17 7.04 -4.01
N LYS A 41 -1.80 8.18 -4.24
CA LYS A 41 -3.25 8.25 -4.42
C LYS A 41 -3.56 8.11 -5.91
N VAL A 42 -4.50 7.24 -6.22
CA VAL A 42 -4.85 6.85 -7.59
C VAL A 42 -6.37 6.84 -7.78
N VAL A 43 -6.78 7.08 -9.00
CA VAL A 43 -8.11 6.72 -9.48
C VAL A 43 -8.01 5.32 -10.05
N MET A 44 -8.75 4.39 -9.47
CA MET A 44 -8.91 3.04 -10.00
C MET A 44 -10.27 2.91 -10.68
N ARG A 45 -10.29 2.36 -11.88
CA ARG A 45 -11.52 1.99 -12.61
C ARG A 45 -11.43 0.55 -13.07
N GLU A 46 -12.57 -0.13 -13.09
CA GLU A 46 -12.69 -1.46 -13.67
C GLU A 46 -13.41 -1.39 -15.01
N LYS A 47 -12.86 -2.04 -16.04
CA LYS A 47 -13.44 -2.13 -17.37
C LYS A 47 -13.30 -3.56 -17.90
N GLY A 48 -14.41 -4.29 -17.95
CA GLY A 48 -14.43 -5.67 -18.48
C GLY A 48 -13.51 -6.63 -17.72
N GLY A 49 -13.48 -6.55 -16.38
CA GLY A 49 -12.65 -7.40 -15.53
C GLY A 49 -11.16 -7.02 -15.50
N ARG A 50 -10.79 -5.86 -16.07
CA ARG A 50 -9.43 -5.32 -15.99
C ARG A 50 -9.42 -3.95 -15.31
N TYR A 51 -8.30 -3.64 -14.67
CA TYR A 51 -8.13 -2.42 -13.89
C TYR A 51 -7.28 -1.39 -14.63
N GLU A 52 -7.76 -0.15 -14.62
CA GLU A 52 -7.05 1.03 -15.08
C GLU A 52 -6.72 1.91 -13.88
N PHE A 53 -5.43 2.24 -13.72
CA PHE A 53 -4.95 3.14 -12.67
C PHE A 53 -4.54 4.48 -13.25
N THR A 54 -5.02 5.57 -12.66
CA THR A 54 -4.63 6.93 -13.05
C THR A 54 -4.11 7.69 -11.84
N GLN A 55 -2.85 8.14 -11.91
CA GLN A 55 -2.25 9.04 -10.94
C GLN A 55 -2.35 10.48 -11.45
N LEU A 56 -3.19 11.30 -10.83
CA LEU A 56 -3.30 12.74 -11.11
C LEU A 56 -2.41 13.52 -10.14
N LEU A 57 -1.37 14.20 -10.62
CA LEU A 57 -0.47 14.94 -9.73
C LEU A 57 -1.02 16.31 -9.28
N ALA A 58 -1.95 16.90 -10.05
CA ALA A 58 -2.41 18.27 -9.83
C ALA A 58 -3.80 18.39 -9.18
N GLN A 59 -4.52 17.28 -8.97
CA GLN A 59 -5.88 17.31 -8.39
C GLN A 59 -6.00 16.29 -7.25
N PRO A 60 -5.72 16.70 -6.01
CA PRO A 60 -5.65 15.78 -4.89
C PRO A 60 -7.01 15.28 -4.37
N GLU A 61 -8.11 15.87 -4.83
CA GLU A 61 -9.48 15.61 -4.37
C GLU A 61 -10.16 14.48 -5.17
N ALA A 62 -9.63 14.11 -6.34
CA ALA A 62 -10.31 13.21 -7.28
C ALA A 62 -9.97 11.72 -7.11
N PHE A 63 -9.18 11.35 -6.09
CA PHE A 63 -8.69 9.99 -5.93
C PHE A 63 -9.71 9.07 -5.25
N SER A 64 -9.81 7.83 -5.74
CA SER A 64 -10.69 6.83 -5.14
C SER A 64 -9.96 5.86 -4.21
N HIS A 65 -8.65 5.66 -4.43
CA HIS A 65 -7.87 4.67 -3.69
C HIS A 65 -6.45 5.16 -3.40
N ARG A 66 -5.80 4.49 -2.44
CA ARG A 66 -4.39 4.66 -2.08
C ARG A 66 -3.65 3.34 -2.26
N VAL A 67 -2.45 3.38 -2.85
CA VAL A 67 -1.57 2.21 -2.90
C VAL A 67 -1.01 1.95 -1.51
N VAL A 68 -1.31 0.80 -0.92
CA VAL A 68 -0.87 0.42 0.42
C VAL A 68 0.13 -0.74 0.41
N GLU A 69 0.26 -1.47 -0.68
CA GLU A 69 1.25 -2.53 -0.82
C GLU A 69 1.60 -2.72 -2.28
N MET A 70 2.83 -3.08 -2.56
CA MET A 70 3.27 -3.47 -3.89
C MET A 70 4.12 -4.72 -3.78
N GLY A 71 3.71 -5.77 -4.48
CA GLY A 71 4.47 -6.98 -4.68
C GLY A 71 5.11 -7.03 -6.07
N LYS A 72 5.83 -8.11 -6.35
CA LYS A 72 6.43 -8.33 -7.67
C LYS A 72 5.37 -8.46 -8.79
N ASP A 73 4.22 -9.00 -8.44
CA ASP A 73 3.17 -9.45 -9.35
C ASP A 73 1.77 -8.97 -8.94
N PHE A 74 1.67 -8.09 -7.93
CA PHE A 74 0.41 -7.52 -7.49
C PHE A 74 0.58 -6.10 -6.93
N VAL A 75 -0.54 -5.37 -6.87
CA VAL A 75 -0.68 -4.12 -6.12
C VAL A 75 -1.85 -4.26 -5.14
N CYS A 76 -1.67 -3.81 -3.89
CA CYS A 76 -2.78 -3.64 -2.97
C CYS A 76 -3.18 -2.17 -2.92
N VAL A 77 -4.46 -1.91 -3.15
CA VAL A 77 -5.04 -0.60 -2.98
C VAL A 77 -6.08 -0.61 -1.87
N GLU A 78 -6.14 0.48 -1.14
CA GLU A 78 -7.09 0.74 -0.07
C GLU A 78 -8.02 1.86 -0.52
N ASP A 79 -9.31 1.74 -0.26
CA ASP A 79 -10.25 2.85 -0.49
C ASP A 79 -9.94 4.04 0.44
N MET A 80 -10.44 5.23 0.11
CA MET A 80 -10.17 6.42 0.92
C MET A 80 -10.80 6.39 2.32
N THR A 81 -11.75 5.48 2.57
CA THR A 81 -12.36 5.23 3.88
C THR A 81 -11.58 4.20 4.72
N ALA A 82 -10.54 3.58 4.16
CA ALA A 82 -9.74 2.52 4.76
C ALA A 82 -10.54 1.27 5.18
N PHE A 83 -11.72 1.08 4.60
CA PHE A 83 -12.61 -0.04 4.91
C PHE A 83 -12.36 -1.24 3.99
N HIS A 84 -11.97 -0.99 2.74
CA HIS A 84 -11.70 -2.03 1.76
C HIS A 84 -10.25 -2.02 1.30
N ARG A 85 -9.63 -3.20 1.32
CA ARG A 85 -8.34 -3.50 0.68
C ARG A 85 -8.52 -4.49 -0.44
N ILE A 86 -7.94 -4.19 -1.59
CA ILE A 86 -8.10 -4.96 -2.82
C ILE A 86 -6.70 -5.28 -3.36
N TRP A 87 -6.38 -6.57 -3.44
CA TRP A 87 -5.15 -7.07 -4.08
C TRP A 87 -5.44 -7.36 -5.55
N ILE A 88 -4.70 -6.70 -6.43
CA ILE A 88 -4.90 -6.76 -7.88
C ILE A 88 -3.66 -7.37 -8.52
N PRO A 89 -3.77 -8.55 -9.16
CA PRO A 89 -2.65 -9.15 -9.84
C PRO A 89 -2.29 -8.34 -11.09
N VAL A 90 -1.00 -8.30 -11.42
CA VAL A 90 -0.46 -7.56 -12.57
C VAL A 90 -1.12 -7.96 -13.90
N THR A 91 -1.58 -9.21 -14.02
CA THR A 91 -2.27 -9.75 -15.20
C THR A 91 -3.66 -9.14 -15.43
N SER A 92 -4.29 -8.63 -14.38
CA SER A 92 -5.59 -7.95 -14.45
C SER A 92 -5.45 -6.45 -14.75
N VAL A 93 -4.23 -5.94 -14.87
CA VAL A 93 -3.99 -4.52 -15.13
C VAL A 93 -4.01 -4.25 -16.62
N GLN A 94 -4.90 -3.34 -17.03
CA GLN A 94 -4.96 -2.88 -18.39
C GLN A 94 -3.97 -1.75 -18.65
N SER A 95 -3.91 -0.76 -17.75
CA SER A 95 -3.02 0.40 -17.91
C SER A 95 -2.73 1.10 -16.59
N VAL A 96 -1.58 1.76 -16.54
CA VAL A 96 -1.19 2.68 -15.47
C VAL A 96 -0.77 4.00 -16.12
N THR A 97 -1.53 5.05 -15.85
CA THR A 97 -1.34 6.37 -16.45
C THR A 97 -0.92 7.37 -15.39
N ARG A 98 0.18 8.08 -15.63
CA ARG A 98 0.61 9.20 -14.79
C ARG A 98 0.38 10.51 -15.53
N VAL A 99 -0.53 11.33 -15.02
CA VAL A 99 -0.91 12.62 -15.64
C VAL A 99 -0.16 13.74 -14.93
N GLN A 100 0.71 14.40 -15.68
CA GLN A 100 1.38 15.63 -15.27
C GLN A 100 0.83 16.78 -16.12
N PHE A 101 0.13 17.72 -15.46
CA PHE A 101 -0.24 18.97 -16.13
C PHE A 101 1.00 19.87 -16.18
N GLY A 102 1.27 20.46 -17.35
CA GLY A 102 2.44 21.31 -17.60
C GLY A 102 2.48 22.51 -16.66
N ARG A 103 3.71 22.91 -16.29
CA ARG A 103 4.03 24.15 -15.58
C ARG A 103 3.60 25.38 -16.38
#